data_AF-A0A352AFL5-F1
#
_entry.id   AF-A0A352AFL5-F1
#
_cell.length_a   1.000
_cell.length_b   1.000
_cell.length_c   1.000
_cell.angle_alpha   90.00
_cell.angle_beta   90.00
_cell.angle_gamma   90.00
#
_symmetry.space_group_name_H-M   'P 1'
#
loop_
_entity.id
_entity.type
_entity.pdbx_description
1 polymer ?
#
loop_
_entity_poly.entity_id
_entity_poly.type
_entity_poly.pdbx_seq_one_letter_code
_entity_poly.pdbx_strand_id
1 'polypeptide(L)' 'MTKCIDTSVWIPYLLPEALQPQARNLIVPLLTSNVRLIAPAFVWTEVGSVLRKKVRLGAITASQAAGFYDD' A
#
# COMPACT_ATOMS: atom_id res chain seq x y z
N MET A 1 14.83 -7.80 14.06
CA MET A 1 14.26 -8.54 12.91
C MET A 1 13.94 -7.51 11.82
N THR A 2 14.08 -7.88 10.55
CA THR A 2 13.86 -6.98 9.40
C THR A 2 12.78 -7.57 8.50
N LYS A 3 11.88 -6.73 7.99
CA LYS A 3 10.79 -7.16 7.10
C LYS A 3 10.82 -6.31 5.82
N CYS A 4 10.83 -6.97 4.66
CA CYS A 4 10.66 -6.31 3.37
C CYS A 4 9.19 -6.43 2.96
N ILE A 5 8.57 -5.32 2.59
CA ILE A 5 7.16 -5.28 2.21
C ILE A 5 7.04 -5.03 0.71
N ASP A 6 6.36 -5.93 0.03
CA ASP A 6 6.12 -5.87 -1.41
C ASP A 6 4.94 -4.94 -1.78
N THR A 7 4.92 -4.47 -3.02
CA THR A 7 3.84 -3.65 -3.59
C THR A 7 2.46 -4.30 -3.44
N SER A 8 2.38 -5.63 -3.57
CA SER A 8 1.12 -6.38 -3.43
C SER A 8 0.48 -6.28 -2.03
N VAL A 9 1.25 -5.89 -1.01
CA VAL A 9 0.75 -5.64 0.35
C VAL A 9 0.37 -4.17 0.54
N TRP A 10 1.14 -3.24 -0.05
CA TRP A 10 0.88 -1.81 0.07
C TRP A 10 -0.43 -1.39 -0.59
N ILE A 11 -0.76 -1.94 -1.76
CA ILE A 11 -1.98 -1.58 -2.49
C ILE A 11 -3.26 -1.87 -1.68
N PRO A 12 -3.50 -3.11 -1.19
CA PRO A 12 -4.64 -3.38 -0.33
C PRO A 12 -4.57 -2.69 1.03
N TYR A 13 -3.39 -2.27 1.50
CA TYR A 13 -3.29 -1.43 2.69
C TYR A 13 -3.81 0.00 2.42
N LEU A 14 -3.47 0.60 1.27
CA LEU A 14 -3.77 1.99 0.92
C LEU A 14 -5.17 2.21 0.35
N LEU A 15 -5.79 1.17 -0.22
CA LEU A 15 -7.09 1.23 -0.92
C LEU A 15 -8.04 0.13 -0.43
N PRO A 16 -9.37 0.30 -0.58
CA PRO A 16 -10.40 -0.71 -0.26
C PRO A 16 -10.40 -1.87 -1.27
N GLU A 17 -9.36 -2.68 -1.23
CA GLU A 17 -9.25 -3.91 -2.02
C GLU A 17 -9.72 -5.13 -1.23
N ALA A 18 -9.98 -6.25 -1.92
CA ALA A 18 -10.46 -7.49 -1.31
C ALA A 18 -9.60 -8.01 -0.14
N LEU A 19 -8.28 -7.74 -0.17
CA LEU A 19 -7.34 -8.17 0.87
C LEU A 19 -6.98 -7.08 1.89
N GLN A 20 -7.73 -5.98 1.93
CA GLN A 20 -7.47 -4.88 2.84
C GLN A 20 -7.42 -5.30 4.32
N PRO A 21 -8.35 -6.12 4.85
CA PRO A 21 -8.28 -6.54 6.25
C PRO A 21 -6.97 -7.26 6.58
N GLN A 22 -6.50 -8.15 5.69
CA GLN A 22 -5.27 -8.90 5.85
C GLN A 22 -4.05 -7.98 5.78
N ALA A 23 -4.05 -7.05 4.83
CA ALA A 23 -2.98 -6.07 4.66
C ALA A 23 -2.87 -5.15 5.88
N ARG A 24 -4.00 -4.66 6.42
CA ARG A 24 -4.04 -3.86 7.65
C ARG A 24 -3.57 -4.65 8.87
N ASN A 25 -4.05 -5.87 9.04
CA ASN A 25 -3.62 -6.76 10.14
C ASN A 25 -2.12 -7.07 10.11
N LEU A 26 -1.51 -7.06 8.93
CA LEU A 26 -0.06 -7.21 8.78
C LEU A 26 0.70 -5.89 9.01
N ILE A 27 0.28 -4.81 8.36
CA ILE A 27 1.06 -3.55 8.31
C ILE A 27 0.91 -2.74 9.60
N VAL A 28 -0.29 -2.62 10.16
CA VAL A 28 -0.52 -1.76 11.35
C VAL A 28 0.35 -2.18 12.53
N PRO A 29 0.45 -3.47 12.92
CA PRO A 29 1.35 -3.88 14.00
C PRO A 29 2.83 -3.68 13.66
N LEU A 30 3.21 -3.82 12.39
CA LEU A 30 4.58 -3.62 11.95
C LEU A 30 5.01 -2.16 12.09
N LEU A 31 4.13 -1.22 11.75
CA LEU A 31 4.37 0.23 11.87
C LEU A 31 4.52 0.69 13.33
N THR A 32 3.88 -0.01 14.28
CA THR A 32 3.96 0.31 15.71
C THR A 32 5.02 -0.50 16.45
N SER A 33 5.64 -1.48 15.79
CA SER A 33 6.71 -2.31 16.35
C SER A 33 8.09 -1.71 16.10
N ASN A 34 9.09 -2.15 16.89
CA ASN A 34 10.49 -1.77 16.69
C ASN A 34 11.17 -2.57 15.54
N VAL A 35 10.40 -3.07 14.58
CA VAL A 35 10.88 -3.83 13.43
C VAL A 35 11.35 -2.88 12.33
N ARG A 36 12.55 -3.12 11.80
CA ARG A 36 13.02 -2.38 10.63
C ARG A 36 12.22 -2.81 9.40
N LEU A 37 11.40 -1.91 8.87
CA LEU A 37 10.72 -2.08 7.59
C LEU A 37 11.64 -1.61 6.46
N ILE A 38 11.79 -2.46 5.45
CA ILE A 38 12.47 -2.13 4.21
C ILE A 38 11.39 -2.00 3.14
N ALA A 39 11.28 -0.80 2.58
CA ALA A 39 10.68 -0.60 1.27
C ALA A 39 11.84 -0.39 0.29
N PRO A 40 12.22 -1.40 -0.52
CA PRO A 40 13.21 -1.21 -1.56
C PRO A 40 12.86 0.00 -2.43
N ALA A 41 13.86 0.72 -2.95
CA ALA A 41 13.65 1.96 -3.70
C ALA A 41 12.63 1.81 -4.87
N PHE A 42 12.54 0.62 -5.44
CA PHE A 42 11.59 0.29 -6.50
C PHE A 42 10.14 0.09 -6.04
N VAL A 43 9.89 -0.25 -4.77
CA VAL A 43 8.53 -0.50 -4.27
C VAL A 43 7.66 0.75 -4.37
N TRP A 44 8.15 1.93 -4.00
CA TRP A 44 7.36 3.17 -4.14
C TRP A 44 7.11 3.54 -5.60
N THR A 45 8.03 3.19 -6.50
CA THR A 45 7.86 3.41 -7.94
C THR A 45 6.77 2.50 -8.51
N GLU A 46 6.71 1.25 -8.05
CA GLU A 46 5.71 0.28 -8.46
C GLU A 46 4.33 0.60 -7.86
N VAL A 47 4.25 0.92 -6.56
CA VAL A 47 3.04 1.42 -5.89
C VAL A 47 2.47 2.61 -6.67
N GLY A 48 3.30 3.62 -6.95
CA GLY A 48 2.87 4.79 -7.73
C GLY A 48 2.41 4.44 -9.15
N SER A 49 3.03 3.44 -9.79
CA SER A 49 2.63 2.97 -11.12
C SER A 49 1.28 2.27 -11.10
N VAL A 50 1.01 1.46 -10.07
CA VAL A 50 -0.30 0.81 -9.87
C VAL A 50 -1.37 1.84 -9.58
N LEU A 51 -1.12 2.81 -8.69
CA LEU A 51 -2.05 3.90 -8.37
C LEU A 51 -2.37 4.74 -9.61
N ARG A 52 -1.36 5.17 -10.38
CA ARG A 52 -1.56 5.90 -11.64
C ARG A 52 -2.38 5.09 -12.65
N LYS A 53 -2.14 3.78 -12.76
CA LYS A 53 -2.91 2.91 -13.65
C LYS A 53 -4.37 2.83 -13.21
N LYS A 54 -4.66 2.70 -11.92
CA LYS A 54 -6.03 2.68 -11.38
C LYS A 54 -6.76 4.01 -11.62
N VAL A 55 -6.09 5.14 -11.43
CA VAL A 55 -6.62 6.48 -11.76
C VAL A 55 -6.95 6.57 -13.26
N ARG A 56 -6.01 6.17 -14.13
CA ARG A 56 -6.22 6.18 -15.58
C ARG A 56 -7.40 5.31 -16.03
N LEU A 57 -7.66 4.21 -15.32
CA LEU A 57 -8.77 3.30 -15.60
C LEU A 57 -10.10 3.76 -14.95
N GLY A 58 -10.12 4.88 -14.22
CA GLY A 58 -11.31 5.37 -13.53
C GLY A 58 -11.73 4.52 -12.32
N ALA A 59 -10.87 3.61 -11.85
CA ALA A 59 -11.17 2.75 -10.70
C ALA A 59 -11.08 3.52 -9.37
N ILE A 60 -10.26 4.56 -9.32
CA ILE A 60 -10.12 5.50 -8.21
C ILE A 60 -9.88 6.91 -8.75
N THR A 61 -10.10 7.94 -7.94
CA THR A 61 -9.75 9.32 -8.26
C THR A 61 -8.29 9.62 -7.94
N ALA A 62 -7.77 10.73 -8.48
CA ALA A 62 -6.44 11.23 -8.10
C ALA A 62 -6.32 11.56 -6.61
N SER A 63 -7.42 11.99 -5.97
CA SER A 63 -7.44 12.26 -4.53
C SER A 63 -7.35 10.98 -3.70
N GLN A 64 -8.05 9.92 -4.11
CA GLN A 64 -7.95 8.59 -3.49
C GLN A 64 -6.54 7.99 -3.61
N ALA A 65 -5.80 8.34 -4.66
CA ALA A 65 -4.42 7.90 -4.86
C ALA A 65 -3.35 8.71 -4.11
N ALA A 66 -3.71 9.84 -3.48
CA ALA A 66 -2.74 10.75 -2.87
C ALA A 66 -2.28 10.32 -1.46
N GLY A 67 -2.90 9.29 -0.88
CA GLY A 67 -2.58 8.84 0.47
C GLY A 67 -3.32 7.56 0.85
N PHE A 68 -3.50 7.36 2.16
CA PHE A 68 -4.34 6.30 2.69
C PHE A 68 -5.81 6.68 2.50
N TYR A 69 -6.53 5.89 1.70
CA TYR A 69 -7.95 6.08 1.45
C TYR A 69 -8.76 4.97 2.12
N ASP A 70 -9.71 5.39 2.95
CA ASP A 70 -10.75 4.55 3.52
C ASP A 70 -12.07 5.08 2.94
N ASP A 71 -12.94 4.17 2.48
CA ASP A 71 -14.26 4.51 1.91
C ASP A 71 -15.15 5.29 2.88
#